data_AF-A0A842HPN4-F1
#
_entry.id   AF-A0A842HPN4-F1
#
_cell.length_a   1.000
_cell.length_b   1.000
_cell.length_c   1.000
_cell.angle_alpha   90.00
_cell.angle_beta   90.00
_cell.angle_gamma   90.00
#
_symmetry.space_group_name_H-M   'P 1'
#
loop_
_entity.id
_entity.type
_entity.pdbx_description
1 polymer ?
#
loop_
_entity_poly.entity_id
_entity_poly.type
_entity_poly.pdbx_seq_one_letter_code
_entity_poly.pdbx_strand_id
1 'polypeptide(L)'
;MKEMRWKNSKMTLVYYSQENSNVLPCDVRIDGEEIVVQYDSDGPVLYIGKDLGYGHYLVESFEEKGKASLHRAPNSQFMEGFWIEDGIRGMWRIELLE
;
A
#
# COMPACT_ATOMS: atom_id res chain seq x y z
N MET A 1 -19.60 -0.40 -7.14
CA MET A 1 -19.28 -1.18 -5.91
C MET A 1 -19.37 -0.23 -4.73
N LYS A 2 -19.64 -0.72 -3.51
CA LYS A 2 -19.65 0.13 -2.31
C LYS A 2 -18.21 0.50 -1.95
N GLU A 3 -17.97 1.75 -1.57
CA GLU A 3 -16.68 2.18 -1.01
C GLU A 3 -16.31 1.29 0.19
N MET A 4 -15.05 0.87 0.22
CA MET A 4 -14.47 0.14 1.34
C MET A 4 -13.34 0.97 1.92
N ARG A 5 -13.27 1.03 3.25
CA ARG A 5 -12.24 1.76 3.97
C ARG A 5 -11.81 0.99 5.20
N TRP A 6 -10.50 0.85 5.37
CA TRP A 6 -9.85 0.29 6.55
C TRP A 6 -8.97 1.38 7.15
N LYS A 7 -9.16 1.67 8.44
CA LYS A 7 -8.39 2.69 9.15
C LYS A 7 -7.44 2.05 10.14
N ASN A 8 -6.31 2.72 10.41
CA ASN A 8 -5.34 2.25 11.39
C ASN A 8 -4.90 0.78 11.16
N SER A 9 -4.91 0.36 9.90
CA SER A 9 -4.40 -0.92 9.43
C SER A 9 -2.89 -1.00 9.62
N LYS A 10 -2.33 -2.20 9.55
CA LYS A 10 -0.91 -2.40 9.83
C LYS A 10 -0.14 -2.64 8.54
N MET A 11 0.81 -1.76 8.24
CA MET A 11 1.73 -1.89 7.12
C MET A 11 3.11 -2.34 7.62
N THR A 12 3.67 -3.37 7.00
CA THR A 12 5.05 -3.78 7.17
C THR A 12 5.82 -3.45 5.90
N LEU A 13 6.82 -2.57 6.01
CA LEU A 13 7.79 -2.25 4.96
C LEU A 13 9.03 -3.11 5.14
N VAL A 14 9.31 -3.94 4.15
CA VAL A 14 10.54 -4.72 4.04
C VAL A 14 11.42 -4.07 2.99
N TYR A 15 12.70 -3.88 3.29
CA TYR A 15 13.65 -3.23 2.40
C TYR A 15 14.67 -4.27 1.93
N TYR A 16 15.10 -4.21 0.68
CA TYR A 16 16.19 -5.09 0.21
C TYR A 16 17.57 -4.64 0.67
N SER A 17 17.71 -3.38 1.08
CA SER A 17 18.98 -2.78 1.51
C SER A 17 19.28 -2.98 3.00
N GLN A 18 18.36 -3.52 3.80
CA GLN A 18 18.55 -3.69 5.25
C GLN A 18 17.83 -4.94 5.76
N GLU A 19 18.28 -5.49 6.89
CA GLU A 19 17.69 -6.70 7.47
C GLU A 19 16.36 -6.44 8.20
N ASN A 20 16.20 -5.25 8.78
CA ASN A 20 15.02 -4.91 9.57
C ASN A 20 13.86 -4.39 8.72
N SER A 21 12.65 -4.84 9.05
CA SER A 21 11.41 -4.27 8.52
C SER A 21 10.88 -3.16 9.44
N ASN A 22 10.22 -2.17 8.85
CA ASN A 22 9.48 -1.15 9.58
C ASN A 22 7.99 -1.51 9.63
N VAL A 23 7.34 -1.22 10.76
CA VAL A 23 5.89 -1.42 10.93
C VAL A 23 5.25 -0.07 11.21
N LEU A 24 4.30 0.32 10.38
CA LEU A 24 3.63 1.62 10.43
C LEU A 24 2.10 1.45 10.38
N PRO A 25 1.33 2.32 11.04
CA PRO A 25 -0.10 2.40 10.82
C PRO A 25 -0.39 2.97 9.43
N CYS A 26 -1.48 2.53 8.80
CA CYS A 26 -1.93 3.02 7.51
C CYS A 26 -3.46 3.03 7.38
N ASP A 27 -3.96 3.85 6.46
CA ASP A 27 -5.34 3.86 6.00
C ASP A 27 -5.39 3.36 4.56
N VAL A 28 -6.36 2.50 4.24
CA VAL A 28 -6.62 2.02 2.88
C VAL A 28 -8.06 2.33 2.50
N ARG A 29 -8.26 2.92 1.32
CA ARG A 29 -9.58 3.18 0.73
C ARG A 29 -9.63 2.58 -0.67
N ILE A 30 -10.70 1.87 -0.98
CA ILE A 30 -10.99 1.37 -2.34
C ILE A 30 -12.38 1.88 -2.73
N ASP A 31 -12.43 2.63 -3.83
CA ASP A 31 -13.66 3.16 -4.41
C ASP A 31 -13.73 2.85 -5.91
N GLY A 32 -14.59 1.91 -6.28
CA GLY A 32 -14.62 1.36 -7.64
C GLY A 32 -13.29 0.68 -7.98
N GLU A 33 -12.59 1.22 -8.98
CA GLU A 33 -11.27 0.76 -9.41
C GLU A 33 -10.12 1.54 -8.74
N GLU A 34 -10.41 2.65 -8.06
CA GLU A 34 -9.38 3.46 -7.40
C GLU A 34 -9.01 2.87 -6.05
N ILE A 35 -7.70 2.85 -5.76
CA ILE A 35 -7.17 2.59 -4.43
C ILE A 35 -6.37 3.80 -3.94
N VAL A 36 -6.51 4.08 -2.65
CA VAL A 36 -5.68 5.04 -1.93
C VAL A 36 -5.09 4.35 -0.71
N VAL A 37 -3.77 4.47 -0.54
CA VAL A 37 -3.05 4.02 0.65
C VAL A 37 -2.33 5.22 1.26
N GLN A 38 -2.55 5.46 2.54
CA GLN A 38 -1.95 6.57 3.26
C GLN A 38 -1.26 6.06 4.53
N TYR A 39 -0.05 6.55 4.81
CA TYR A 39 0.68 6.28 6.06
C TYR A 39 1.55 7.48 6.42
N ASP A 40 2.22 7.43 7.57
CA ASP A 40 3.19 8.45 8.00
C ASP A 40 4.58 7.82 8.09
N SER A 41 5.55 8.43 7.42
CA SER A 41 6.96 8.04 7.44
C SER A 41 7.82 9.30 7.30
N ASP A 42 8.06 9.98 8.43
CA ASP A 42 8.67 11.33 8.47
C ASP A 42 7.83 12.39 7.73
N GLY A 43 6.51 12.18 7.68
CA GLY A 43 5.56 12.97 6.91
C GLY A 43 4.45 12.11 6.30
N PRO A 44 3.31 12.72 5.90
CA PRO A 44 2.22 11.99 5.27
C PRO A 44 2.64 11.49 3.89
N VAL A 45 2.57 10.17 3.68
CA VAL A 45 2.80 9.54 2.38
C VAL A 45 1.46 9.08 1.80
N LEU A 46 1.25 9.39 0.52
CA LEU A 46 0.01 9.06 -0.20
C LEU A 46 0.31 8.33 -1.50
N TYR A 47 -0.21 7.11 -1.60
CA TYR A 47 -0.23 6.31 -2.83
C TYR A 47 -1.63 6.27 -3.41
N ILE A 48 -1.74 6.55 -4.71
CA ILE A 48 -3.00 6.48 -5.46
C ILE A 48 -2.80 5.57 -6.67
N GLY A 49 -3.78 4.73 -6.98
CA GLY A 49 -3.68 3.82 -8.11
C GLY A 49 -5.00 3.25 -8.59
N LYS A 50 -4.90 2.33 -9.55
CA LYS A 50 -6.05 1.66 -10.16
C LYS A 50 -5.92 0.15 -10.12
N ASP A 51 -7.05 -0.53 -9.94
CA ASP A 51 -7.18 -1.97 -10.16
C ASP A 51 -7.08 -2.26 -11.66
N LEU A 52 -6.09 -3.06 -12.04
CA LEU A 52 -5.93 -3.61 -13.38
C LEU A 52 -6.77 -4.87 -13.59
N GLY A 53 -7.46 -5.33 -12.54
CA GLY A 53 -8.36 -6.46 -12.55
C GLY A 53 -8.03 -7.43 -11.42
N TYR A 54 -9.08 -7.95 -10.78
CA TYR A 54 -8.99 -9.00 -9.78
C TYR A 54 -8.10 -8.64 -8.58
N GLY A 55 -8.07 -7.37 -8.19
CA GLY A 55 -7.29 -6.90 -7.04
C GLY A 55 -5.80 -6.73 -7.31
N HIS A 56 -5.42 -6.41 -8.56
CA HIS A 56 -4.04 -6.08 -8.93
C HIS A 56 -3.92 -4.57 -9.14
N TYR A 57 -3.33 -3.88 -8.17
CA TYR A 57 -3.23 -2.43 -8.20
C TYR A 57 -1.82 -1.98 -8.58
N LEU A 58 -1.73 -0.99 -9.46
CA LEU A 58 -0.53 -0.17 -9.61
C LEU A 58 -0.80 1.19 -8.98
N VAL A 59 0.05 1.56 -8.04
CA VAL A 59 -0.07 2.80 -7.25
C VAL A 59 1.19 3.64 -7.38
N GLU A 60 1.02 4.96 -7.34
CA GLU A 60 2.11 5.92 -7.41
C GLU A 60 1.96 6.94 -6.28
N SER A 61 3.09 7.38 -5.73
CA SER A 61 3.19 8.53 -4.82
C SER A 61 3.92 9.65 -5.56
N PHE A 62 3.24 10.75 -5.81
CA PHE A 62 3.83 11.88 -6.53
C PHE A 62 4.89 12.59 -5.68
N GLU A 63 4.62 12.75 -4.39
CA GLU A 63 5.51 13.44 -3.44
C GLU A 63 6.80 12.65 -3.20
N GLU A 64 6.69 11.32 -3.04
CA GLU A 64 7.85 10.43 -2.84
C GLU A 64 8.51 9.99 -4.15
N LYS A 65 7.95 10.38 -5.30
CA LYS A 65 8.27 9.80 -6.62
C LYS A 65 8.23 8.26 -6.60
N GLY A 66 7.33 7.74 -5.76
CA GLY A 66 7.18 6.33 -5.44
C GLY A 66 6.34 5.59 -6.47
N LYS A 67 6.67 4.33 -6.72
CA LYS A 67 5.87 3.40 -7.53
C LYS A 67 5.76 2.07 -6.83
N ALA A 68 4.57 1.51 -6.80
CA ALA A 68 4.36 0.21 -6.17
C ALA A 68 3.24 -0.60 -6.82
N SER A 69 3.23 -1.89 -6.52
CA SER A 69 2.13 -2.80 -6.80
C SER A 69 1.51 -3.29 -5.50
N LEU A 70 0.20 -3.52 -5.49
CA LEU A 70 -0.50 -4.22 -4.42
C LEU A 70 -1.38 -5.30 -5.01
N HIS A 71 -1.39 -6.46 -4.36
CA HIS A 71 -2.25 -7.57 -4.72
C HIS A 71 -3.13 -7.93 -3.53
N ARG A 72 -4.42 -8.05 -3.78
CA ARG A 72 -5.39 -8.51 -2.78
C ARG A 72 -6.23 -9.64 -3.36
N ALA A 73 -6.06 -10.84 -2.81
CA ALA A 73 -6.97 -11.94 -3.12
C ALA A 73 -8.40 -11.60 -2.63
N PRO A 74 -9.46 -12.12 -3.29
CA PRO A 74 -10.84 -11.86 -2.88
C PRO A 74 -11.06 -12.15 -1.39
N ASN A 75 -11.65 -11.18 -0.67
CA ASN A 75 -11.93 -11.25 0.78
C ASN A 75 -10.71 -11.43 1.69
N SER A 76 -9.49 -11.31 1.17
CA SER A 76 -8.28 -11.31 1.99
C SER A 76 -8.23 -10.07 2.89
N GLN A 77 -7.76 -10.26 4.12
CA GLN A 77 -7.35 -9.17 5.02
C GLN A 77 -5.91 -8.73 4.76
N PHE A 78 -5.21 -9.37 3.82
CA PHE A 78 -3.85 -9.01 3.46
C PHE A 78 -3.78 -8.45 2.03
N MET A 79 -3.01 -7.38 1.89
CA MET A 79 -2.54 -6.85 0.60
C MET A 79 -1.02 -6.90 0.58
N GLU A 80 -0.42 -7.29 -0.55
CA GLU A 80 1.04 -7.50 -0.64
C GLU A 80 1.60 -7.05 -1.99
N GLY A 81 2.84 -6.57 -2.03
CA GLY A 81 3.50 -6.25 -3.30
C GLY A 81 4.86 -5.59 -3.18
N PHE A 82 5.34 -5.03 -4.29
CA PHE A 82 6.67 -4.41 -4.43
C PHE A 82 6.56 -2.90 -4.48
N TRP A 83 7.54 -2.18 -3.91
CA TRP A 83 7.61 -0.73 -3.97
C TRP A 83 9.04 -0.24 -4.27
N ILE A 84 9.14 0.95 -4.87
CA ILE A 84 10.38 1.70 -5.08
C ILE A 84 10.12 3.20 -4.83
N GLU A 85 10.98 3.83 -4.01
CA GLU A 85 10.97 5.26 -3.67
C GLU A 85 12.41 5.76 -3.62
N ASP A 86 12.71 6.85 -4.34
CA ASP A 86 14.05 7.48 -4.40
C ASP A 86 15.25 6.50 -4.50
N GLY A 87 15.09 5.40 -5.24
CA GLY A 87 16.12 4.37 -5.43
C GLY A 87 16.19 3.31 -4.33
N ILE A 88 15.47 3.48 -3.22
CA ILE A 88 15.22 2.45 -2.20
C ILE A 88 14.05 1.58 -2.68
N ARG A 89 14.10 0.28 -2.40
CA ARG A 89 13.06 -0.66 -2.85
C ARG A 89 12.89 -1.84 -1.90
N GLY A 90 11.73 -2.46 -1.99
CA GLY A 90 11.45 -3.70 -1.29
C GLY A 90 10.02 -4.15 -1.43
N MET A 91 9.50 -4.77 -0.37
CA MET A 91 8.15 -5.32 -0.34
C MET A 91 7.33 -4.64 0.75
N TRP A 92 6.02 -4.56 0.54
CA TRP A 92 5.08 -4.18 1.59
C TRP A 92 4.02 -5.26 1.78
N ARG A 93 3.60 -5.41 3.03
CA ARG A 93 2.43 -6.22 3.42
C ARG A 93 1.55 -5.36 4.29
N ILE A 94 0.27 -5.26 3.93
CA ILE A 94 -0.75 -4.52 4.65
C ILE A 94 -1.75 -5.52 5.22
N GLU A 95 -1.96 -5.49 6.52
CA GLU A 95 -3.03 -6.18 7.24
C GLU A 95 -4.18 -5.19 7.48
N LEU A 96 -5.29 -5.43 6.79
CA LEU A 96 -6.52 -4.65 6.82
C LEU A 96 -7.30 -4.95 8.11
N LEU A 97 -7.54 -3.93 8.93
CA LEU A 97 -8.29 -4.05 10.18
C LEU A 97 -9.72 -3.55 10.03
N GLU A 98 -10.68 -4.28 10.60
CA GLU A 98 -12.11 -3.96 10.62
C GLU A 98 -12.46 -2.71 11.45
#